data_AF-A0A5N5Z898-F1
#
_entry.id   AF-A0A5N5Z898-F1
#
_cell.length_a   1.000
_cell.length_b   1.000
_cell.length_c   1.000
_cell.angle_alpha   90.00
_cell.angle_beta   90.00
_cell.angle_gamma   90.00
#
_symmetry.space_group_name_H-M   'P 1'
#
loop_
_entity.id
_entity.type
_entity.pdbx_description
1 polymer ?
#
loop_
_entity_poly.entity_id
_entity_poly.type
_entity_poly.pdbx_seq_one_letter_code
_entity_poly.pdbx_strand_id
1 'polypeptide(L)' 'MSQFFDFLLEQYQGYHWVDVLLEILAAGFGIASVWFAKQEKIWVYPTGIISTLIYIYIC' A
#
# COMPACT_ATOMS: atom_id res chain seq x y z
N MET A 1 3.61 -28.68 -4.78
CA MET A 1 4.66 -27.66 -5.04
C MET A 1 4.15 -26.44 -5.82
N SER A 2 2.84 -26.33 -6.12
CA SER A 2 2.19 -25.11 -6.62
C SER A 2 1.20 -24.51 -5.61
N GLN A 3 0.60 -25.33 -4.75
CA GLN A 3 -0.46 -24.95 -3.80
C GLN A 3 -0.13 -23.78 -2.85
N PHE A 4 1.14 -23.61 -2.44
CA PHE A 4 1.57 -22.49 -1.60
C PHE A 4 1.64 -21.18 -2.41
N PHE A 5 2.04 -21.26 -3.68
CA PHE A 5 2.10 -20.12 -4.59
C PHE A 5 0.68 -19.74 -5.05
N ASP A 6 -0.15 -20.74 -5.33
CA ASP A 6 -1.58 -20.56 -5.63
C ASP A 6 -2.30 -19.89 -4.46
N PHE A 7 -2.06 -20.31 -3.20
CA PHE A 7 -2.63 -19.66 -2.01
C PHE A 7 -2.26 -18.18 -1.87
N LEU A 8 -1.02 -17.80 -2.21
CA LEU A 8 -0.58 -16.40 -2.18
C LEU A 8 -1.17 -15.58 -3.35
N LEU A 9 -1.34 -16.19 -4.52
CA LEU A 9 -1.84 -15.54 -5.72
C LEU A 9 -3.37 -15.56 -5.85
N GLU A 10 -4.07 -16.43 -5.11
CA GLU A 10 -5.54 -16.53 -5.08
C GLU A 10 -6.18 -15.21 -4.66
N GLN A 11 -5.56 -14.48 -3.73
CA GLN A 11 -5.96 -13.13 -3.32
C GLN A 11 -5.88 -12.11 -4.47
N TYR A 12 -5.00 -12.34 -5.44
CA TYR A 12 -4.79 -11.48 -6.61
C TYR A 12 -5.68 -11.84 -7.81
N GLN A 13 -6.31 -13.04 -7.83
CA GLN A 13 -7.08 -13.50 -9.00
C GLN A 13 -8.39 -12.73 -9.23
N GLY A 14 -8.92 -12.08 -8.20
CA GLY A 14 -10.13 -11.23 -8.29
C GLY A 14 -9.85 -9.72 -8.30
N TYR A 15 -8.59 -9.32 -8.16
CA TYR A 15 -8.21 -7.91 -8.02
C TYR A 15 -8.01 -7.26 -9.39
N HIS A 16 -8.47 -6.02 -9.53
CA HIS A 16 -8.20 -5.26 -10.74
C HIS A 16 -6.74 -4.80 -10.74
N TRP A 17 -6.11 -4.75 -11.91
CA TRP A 17 -4.71 -4.29 -12.03
C TRP A 17 -4.47 -2.91 -11.40
N VAL A 18 -5.52 -2.08 -11.38
CA VAL A 18 -5.50 -0.74 -10.76
C VAL A 18 -5.37 -0.80 -9.25
N ASP A 19 -6.01 -1.77 -8.60
CA ASP A 19 -6.03 -1.93 -7.14
C ASP A 19 -4.64 -2.34 -6.63
N VAL A 20 -3.98 -3.24 -7.35
CA VAL A 20 -2.58 -3.63 -7.10
C VAL A 20 -1.63 -2.42 -7.20
N LEU A 21 -1.84 -1.57 -8.20
CA LEU A 21 -1.01 -0.39 -8.43
C LEU A 21 -1.23 0.66 -7.32
N LEU A 22 -2.47 0.82 -6.87
CA LEU A 22 -2.83 1.65 -5.72
C LEU A 22 -2.24 1.10 -4.41
N GLU A 23 -2.21 -0.21 -4.20
CA GLU A 23 -1.61 -0.85 -3.02
C GLU A 23 -0.10 -0.56 -2.93
N ILE A 24 0.61 -0.69 -4.04
CA ILE A 24 2.04 -0.38 -4.14
C ILE A 24 2.27 1.12 -3.85
N LEU A 25 1.43 2.01 -4.36
CA LEU A 25 1.50 3.44 -4.08
C LEU A 25 1.21 3.73 -2.59
N ALA A 26 0.20 3.10 -2.00
CA ALA A 26 -0.15 3.24 -0.59
C ALA A 26 1.00 2.80 0.31
N ALA A 27 1.64 1.66 0.01
CA ALA A 27 2.82 1.18 0.70
C ALA A 27 4.00 2.17 0.54
N GLY A 28 4.22 2.68 -0.67
CA GLY A 28 5.25 3.69 -0.94
C GLY A 28 5.05 4.98 -0.14
N PHE A 29 3.82 5.50 -0.09
CA PHE A 29 3.46 6.66 0.73
C PHE A 29 3.60 6.40 2.23
N GLY A 30 3.31 5.18 2.70
CA GLY A 30 3.55 4.77 4.08
C GLY A 30 5.03 4.77 4.46
N ILE A 31 5.88 4.21 3.61
CA ILE A 31 7.34 4.22 3.80
C ILE A 31 7.88 5.66 3.74
N ALA A 32 7.39 6.46 2.79
CA ALA A 32 7.75 7.87 2.67
C ALA A 32 7.36 8.67 3.93
N SER A 33 6.19 8.37 4.52
CA SER A 33 5.74 9.00 5.78
C SER A 33 6.73 8.74 6.92
N VAL A 34 7.20 7.49 7.08
CA VAL A 34 8.22 7.14 8.09
C VAL A 34 9.54 7.87 7.82
N TRP A 35 9.95 7.99 6.56
CA TRP A 35 11.16 8.72 6.20
C TRP A 35 11.05 10.22 6.52
N PHE A 36 9.92 10.85 6.21
CA PHE A 36 9.68 12.25 6.55
C PHE A 36 9.63 12.47 8.06
N ALA A 37 9.23 11.46 8.84
CA ALA A 37 9.16 11.53 10.30
C ALA A 37 10.56 11.58 10.89
N LYS A 38 11.48 10.82 10.32
CA LYS A 38 12.90 10.89 10.67
C LYS A 38 13.53 12.26 10.34
N GLN A 39 12.98 13.03 9.40
CA GLN A 39 13.47 14.36 9.04
C GLN A 39 12.77 15.51 9.78
N GLU A 40 11.92 15.23 10.78
CA GLU A 40 11.07 16.22 11.47
C GLU A 40 10.25 17.11 10.51
N LYS A 41 9.95 16.60 9.30
CA LYS A 41 9.15 17.33 8.32
C LYS A 41 7.67 17.09 8.58
N ILE A 42 6.87 18.16 8.54
CA ILE A 42 5.40 18.10 8.70
C ILE A 42 4.71 17.25 7.61
N TRP A 43 5.41 16.95 6.50
CA TRP A 43 4.92 16.11 5.39
C TRP A 43 4.62 14.65 5.76
N VAL A 44 5.00 14.21 6.96
CA VAL A 44 4.60 12.91 7.53
C VAL A 44 3.08 12.74 7.52
N TYR A 45 2.37 13.78 7.96
CA TYR A 45 0.93 13.73 8.15
C TYR A 45 0.16 13.58 6.83
N PRO A 46 0.37 14.42 5.80
CA PRO A 46 -0.36 14.25 4.55
C PRO A 46 -0.01 12.94 3.84
N THR A 47 1.26 12.49 3.88
CA THR A 47 1.67 11.23 3.25
C THR A 47 1.06 10.00 3.94
N GLY A 48 0.97 10.02 5.27
CA GLY A 48 0.30 8.99 6.06
C GLY A 48 -1.21 8.95 5.80
N ILE A 49 -1.88 10.11 5.82
CA ILE A 49 -3.33 10.19 5.57
C ILE A 49 -3.69 9.69 4.17
N ILE A 50 -2.90 10.07 3.16
CA ILE A 50 -3.10 9.59 1.78
C ILE A 50 -2.94 8.07 1.70
N SER A 51 -1.90 7.52 2.34
CA SER A 51 -1.69 6.07 2.41
C SER A 51 -2.90 5.36 3.04
N THR A 52 -3.40 5.86 4.17
CA THR A 52 -4.57 5.28 4.85
C THR A 52 -5.85 5.37 4.01
N LEU A 53 -6.10 6.50 3.33
CA LEU A 53 -7.26 6.65 2.45
C LEU A 53 -7.22 5.68 1.28
N ILE A 54 -6.04 5.45 0.69
CA ILE A 54 -5.88 4.47 -0.40
C ILE A 54 -6.15 3.06 0.12
N TYR A 55 -5.65 2.68 1.31
CA TYR A 55 -5.96 1.38 1.89
C TYR A 55 -7.46 1.18 2.18
N ILE A 56 -8.16 2.22 2.66
CA ILE A 56 -9.62 2.16 2.86
C ILE A 56 -10.37 1.98 1.54
N TYR A 57 -9.85 2.51 0.43
CA TYR A 57 -10.48 2.37 -0.88
C TYR A 57 -10.29 0.97 -1.49
N ILE A 58 -9.15 0.33 -1.20
CA ILE A 58 -8.79 -1.00 -1.73
C ILE A 58 -9.39 -2.14 -0.89
N CYS A 59 -9.51 -1.96 0.43
CA CYS A 59 -10.13 -2.93 1.36
C CYS A 59 -11.65 -3.06 1.16
#